data_AF-A0A4Q3SX81-F1
#
_entry.id   AF-A0A4Q3SX81-F1
#
_cell.length_a   1.000
_cell.length_b   1.000
_cell.length_c   1.000
_cell.angle_alpha   90.00
_cell.angle_beta   90.00
_cell.angle_gamma   90.00
#
_symmetry.space_group_name_H-M   'P 1'
#
loop_
_entity.id
_entity.type
_entity.pdbx_description
1 polymer ?
#
loop_
_entity_poly.entity_id
_entity_poly.type
_entity_poly.pdbx_seq_one_letter_code
_entity_poly.pdbx_strand_id
1 'polypeptide(L)'
;MTIIRDFAERCRQGLGELGMTLASRDEIVQGRALAARTVSPDIATVETLCRIQDLTGASCFTSRTPEGSIAGVIAIIPLRADARSQLSAGVFDGVTPPEELVARPGEPVIAIYGWGMAGATWRGRATVMAGAVK
;
A
#
# COMPACT_ATOMS: atom_id res chain seq x y z
N MET A 1 -14.90 17.16 -1.07
CA MET A 1 -14.18 15.88 -1.13
C MET A 1 -13.38 15.87 -2.41
N THR A 2 -12.06 15.78 -2.33
CA THR A 2 -11.17 15.84 -3.51
C THR A 2 -11.18 14.48 -4.21
N ILE A 3 -11.47 14.47 -5.52
CA ILE A 3 -11.42 13.26 -6.35
C ILE A 3 -10.06 13.25 -7.06
N ILE A 4 -9.28 12.18 -6.86
CA ILE A 4 -7.99 12.00 -7.52
C ILE A 4 -8.17 11.01 -8.66
N ARG A 5 -7.91 11.43 -9.91
CA ARG A 5 -8.09 10.60 -11.12
C ARG A 5 -6.78 9.97 -11.63
N ASP A 6 -5.65 10.53 -11.23
CA ASP A 6 -4.28 10.15 -11.57
C ASP A 6 -3.55 9.54 -10.36
N PHE A 7 -4.31 8.94 -9.42
CA PHE A 7 -3.80 8.50 -8.12
C PHE A 7 -2.57 7.61 -8.23
N ALA A 8 -2.60 6.61 -9.10
CA ALA A 8 -1.49 5.67 -9.24
C ALA A 8 -0.19 6.36 -9.70
N GLU A 9 -0.28 7.34 -10.60
CA GLU A 9 0.87 8.10 -11.07
C GLU A 9 1.41 9.02 -9.97
N ARG A 10 0.53 9.78 -9.30
CA ARG A 10 0.91 10.65 -8.18
C ARG A 10 1.52 9.89 -7.01
N CYS A 11 0.94 8.74 -6.68
CA CYS A 11 1.42 7.89 -5.60
C CYS A 11 2.83 7.36 -5.92
N ARG A 12 3.06 6.86 -7.14
CA ARG A 12 4.40 6.45 -7.58
C ARG A 12 5.40 7.59 -7.55
N GLN A 13 5.02 8.79 -8.02
CA GLN A 13 5.89 9.95 -8.00
C GLN A 13 6.22 10.38 -6.56
N GLY A 14 5.21 10.59 -5.73
CA GLY A 14 5.38 11.06 -4.35
C GLY A 14 6.15 10.09 -3.46
N LEU A 15 5.91 8.79 -3.60
CA LEU A 15 6.69 7.76 -2.92
C LEU A 15 8.10 7.61 -3.51
N GLY A 16 8.26 7.83 -4.82
CA GLY A 16 9.54 7.89 -5.51
C GLY A 16 10.46 8.98 -4.98
N GLU A 17 9.92 10.17 -4.69
CA GLU A 17 10.67 11.27 -4.05
C GLU A 17 11.25 10.90 -2.67
N LEU A 18 10.64 9.91 -2.00
CA LEU A 18 11.09 9.40 -0.72
C LEU A 18 12.03 8.19 -0.84
N GLY A 19 12.38 7.81 -2.07
CA GLY A 19 13.23 6.65 -2.36
C GLY A 19 12.50 5.31 -2.24
N MET A 20 11.17 5.30 -2.38
CA MET A 20 10.39 4.08 -2.48
C MET A 20 10.08 3.74 -3.93
N THR A 21 10.04 2.45 -4.25
CA THR A 21 9.70 1.94 -5.58
C THR A 21 8.55 0.97 -5.49
N LEU A 22 7.80 0.84 -6.60
CA LEU A 22 6.75 -0.16 -6.72
C LEU A 22 7.35 -1.55 -6.48
N ALA A 23 6.72 -2.34 -5.61
CA ALA A 23 7.23 -3.62 -5.18
C ALA A 23 6.99 -4.70 -6.25
N SER A 24 8.04 -5.44 -6.58
CA SER A 24 7.97 -6.75 -7.22
C SER A 24 7.37 -7.80 -6.27
N ARG A 25 7.04 -8.98 -6.79
CA ARG A 25 6.52 -10.10 -5.99
C ARG A 25 7.46 -10.50 -4.85
N ASP A 26 8.76 -10.59 -5.10
CA ASP A 26 9.73 -10.96 -4.08
C ASP A 26 9.82 -9.90 -2.98
N GLU A 27 9.70 -8.62 -3.35
CA GLU A 27 9.66 -7.52 -2.38
C GLU A 27 8.35 -7.51 -1.59
N ILE A 28 7.22 -7.91 -2.18
CA ILE A 28 5.96 -8.10 -1.46
C ILE A 28 6.10 -9.22 -0.41
N VAL A 29 6.74 -10.34 -0.76
CA VAL A 29 7.02 -11.43 0.20
C VAL A 29 7.85 -10.93 1.37
N GLN A 30 8.96 -10.25 1.09
CA GLN A 30 9.87 -9.73 2.12
C GLN A 30 9.22 -8.63 2.96
N GLY A 31 8.51 -7.70 2.31
CA GLY A 31 7.78 -6.60 2.93
C GLY A 31 6.67 -7.11 3.85
N ARG A 32 5.84 -8.06 3.38
CA ARG A 32 4.84 -8.71 4.23
C ARG A 32 5.49 -9.38 5.44
N ALA A 33 6.58 -10.10 5.25
CA ALA A 33 7.28 -10.74 6.35
C ALA A 33 7.82 -9.73 7.37
N LEU A 34 8.31 -8.58 6.91
CA LEU A 34 8.69 -7.46 7.77
C LEU A 34 7.49 -6.94 8.56
N ALA A 35 6.40 -6.57 7.87
CA ALA A 35 5.18 -6.04 8.49
C ALA A 35 4.56 -7.02 9.49
N ALA A 36 4.55 -8.32 9.17
CA ALA A 36 4.03 -9.37 10.05
C ALA A 36 4.77 -9.45 11.39
N ARG A 37 6.09 -9.27 11.36
CA ARG A 37 6.93 -9.31 12.57
C ARG A 37 6.86 -8.02 13.40
N THR A 38 6.65 -6.86 12.75
CA THR A 38 6.73 -5.56 13.42
C THR A 38 5.38 -4.96 13.79
N VAL A 39 4.31 -5.29 13.05
CA VAL A 39 2.98 -4.71 13.23
C VAL A 39 2.02 -5.78 13.74
N SER A 40 1.72 -6.78 12.92
CA SER A 40 0.86 -7.92 13.26
C SER A 40 0.91 -8.97 12.15
N PRO A 41 0.87 -10.28 12.46
CA PRO A 41 0.71 -11.32 11.45
C PRO A 41 -0.66 -11.27 10.74
N ASP A 42 -1.66 -10.62 11.34
CA ASP A 42 -3.03 -10.48 10.83
C ASP A 42 -3.12 -9.39 9.76
N ILE A 43 -2.34 -9.57 8.70
CA ILE A 43 -2.30 -8.74 7.50
C ILE A 43 -2.57 -9.58 6.27
N ALA A 44 -2.92 -8.92 5.17
CA ALA A 44 -3.17 -9.56 3.88
C ALA A 44 -2.07 -10.57 3.49
N THR A 45 -2.48 -11.64 2.82
CA THR A 45 -1.56 -12.65 2.29
C THR A 45 -0.73 -12.08 1.13
N VAL A 46 0.35 -12.76 0.75
CA VAL A 46 1.17 -12.37 -0.41
C VAL A 46 0.30 -12.36 -1.68
N GLU A 47 -0.57 -13.35 -1.82
CA GLU A 47 -1.48 -13.50 -2.96
C GLU A 47 -2.44 -12.31 -3.05
N THR A 48 -3.04 -11.88 -1.94
CA THR A 48 -3.89 -10.70 -1.92
C THR A 48 -3.11 -9.43 -2.25
N LEU A 49 -1.92 -9.24 -1.68
CA LEU A 49 -1.09 -8.07 -1.95
C LEU A 49 -0.69 -7.98 -3.43
N CYS A 50 -0.25 -9.09 -4.03
CA CYS A 50 0.07 -9.17 -5.46
C CYS A 50 -1.15 -8.89 -6.32
N ARG A 51 -2.29 -9.52 -6.04
CA ARG A 51 -3.54 -9.31 -6.78
C ARG A 51 -3.95 -7.85 -6.77
N ILE A 52 -3.97 -7.20 -5.60
CA ILE A 52 -4.32 -5.78 -5.51
C ILE A 52 -3.26 -4.90 -6.21
N GLN A 53 -1.97 -5.24 -6.09
CA GLN A 53 -0.90 -4.56 -6.82
C GLN A 53 -1.09 -4.64 -8.35
N ASP A 54 -1.51 -5.79 -8.89
CA ASP A 54 -1.78 -5.96 -10.32
C ASP A 54 -3.00 -5.15 -10.77
N LEU A 55 -4.03 -5.05 -9.92
CA LEU A 55 -5.24 -4.28 -10.22
C LEU A 55 -5.02 -2.77 -10.19
N THR A 56 -4.17 -2.28 -9.30
CA THR A 56 -4.03 -0.83 -9.03
C THR A 56 -2.78 -0.23 -9.65
N GLY A 57 -1.72 -1.02 -9.83
CA GLY A 57 -0.39 -0.55 -10.21
C GLY A 57 0.22 0.46 -9.22
N ALA A 58 -0.28 0.54 -7.99
CA ALA A 58 0.14 1.50 -6.97
C ALA A 58 -0.32 1.09 -5.55
N SER A 59 -0.09 -0.17 -5.16
CA SER A 59 -0.53 -0.67 -3.86
C SER A 59 0.58 -1.07 -2.91
N CYS A 60 1.68 -1.62 -3.39
CA CYS A 60 2.80 -2.05 -2.55
C CYS A 60 4.06 -1.33 -3.00
N PHE A 61 4.72 -0.66 -2.06
CA PHE A 61 5.99 0.01 -2.30
C PHE A 61 6.98 -0.38 -1.23
N THR A 62 8.25 -0.43 -1.61
CA THR A 62 9.34 -0.72 -0.69
C THR A 62 10.48 0.27 -0.85
N SER A 63 11.27 0.41 0.21
CA SER A 63 12.57 1.05 0.15
C SER A 63 13.65 0.06 0.57
N ARG A 64 14.86 0.26 0.08
CA ARG A 64 16.03 -0.57 0.40
C ARG A 64 17.08 0.20 1.18
N THR A 65 17.89 -0.54 1.94
CA THR A 65 19.16 -0.04 2.45
C THR A 65 20.17 0.06 1.29
N PRO A 66 21.28 0.79 1.45
CA PRO A 66 22.35 0.83 0.43
C PRO A 66 22.89 -0.56 0.06
N GLU A 67 22.84 -1.51 0.99
CA GLU A 67 23.27 -2.90 0.83
C GLU A 67 22.18 -3.79 0.16
N GLY A 68 21.04 -3.21 -0.23
CA GLY A 68 19.99 -3.88 -1.00
C GLY A 68 18.91 -4.60 -0.19
N SER A 69 18.97 -4.59 1.14
CA SER A 69 17.96 -5.21 2.00
C SER A 69 16.71 -4.34 2.14
N ILE A 70 15.52 -4.93 2.31
CA ILE A 70 14.29 -4.16 2.55
C ILE A 70 14.42 -3.33 3.83
N ALA A 71 14.35 -2.01 3.69
CA ALA A 71 14.39 -1.05 4.77
C ALA A 71 12.99 -0.66 5.25
N GLY A 72 12.01 -0.61 4.34
CA GLY A 72 10.64 -0.28 4.65
C GLY A 72 9.65 -0.74 3.60
N VAL A 73 8.40 -0.88 4.02
CA VAL A 73 7.27 -1.27 3.19
C VAL A 73 6.06 -0.38 3.53
N ILE A 74 5.36 0.04 2.50
CA ILE A 74 4.03 0.63 2.60
C ILE A 74 3.13 -0.16 1.65
N ALA A 75 2.03 -0.68 2.17
CA ALA A 75 0.99 -1.29 1.37
C ALA A 75 -0.31 -0.51 1.56
N ILE A 76 -1.08 -0.33 0.49
CA ILE A 76 -2.30 0.46 0.48
C ILE A 76 -3.33 -0.12 -0.49
N ILE A 77 -4.60 0.13 -0.21
CA ILE A 77 -5.73 -0.13 -1.11
C ILE A 77 -6.34 1.22 -1.50
N PRO A 78 -6.19 1.68 -2.75
CA PRO A 78 -6.98 2.79 -3.24
C PRO A 78 -8.43 2.33 -3.44
N LEU A 79 -9.39 3.07 -2.87
CA LEU A 79 -10.79 2.68 -2.83
C LEU A 79 -11.68 3.61 -3.66
N ARG A 80 -12.65 2.98 -4.34
CA ARG A 80 -13.73 3.62 -5.09
C ARG A 80 -14.82 4.14 -4.16
N ALA A 81 -15.71 4.97 -4.72
CA ALA A 81 -16.77 5.64 -3.95
C ALA A 81 -17.77 4.67 -3.29
N ASP A 82 -18.01 3.54 -3.93
CA ASP A 82 -18.86 2.44 -3.44
C ASP A 82 -18.36 1.83 -2.12
N ALA A 83 -17.06 1.88 -1.84
CA ALA A 83 -16.48 1.38 -0.58
C ALA A 83 -16.93 2.20 0.66
N ARG A 84 -17.43 3.42 0.47
CA ARG A 84 -17.75 4.34 1.56
C ARG A 84 -18.74 3.75 2.56
N SER A 85 -19.78 3.04 2.08
CA SER A 85 -20.78 2.45 2.96
C SER A 85 -20.16 1.40 3.87
N GLN A 86 -19.34 0.49 3.32
CA GLN A 86 -18.65 -0.56 4.08
C GLN A 86 -17.64 0.02 5.07
N LEU A 87 -16.90 1.05 4.67
CA LEU A 87 -15.96 1.76 5.56
C LEU A 87 -16.70 2.40 6.74
N SER A 88 -17.80 3.13 6.47
CA SER A 88 -18.58 3.79 7.54
C SER A 88 -19.26 2.81 8.50
N ALA A 89 -19.64 1.63 8.00
CA ALA A 89 -20.25 0.58 8.80
C ALA A 89 -19.21 -0.30 9.54
N GLY A 90 -17.91 -0.13 9.27
CA GLY A 90 -16.85 -0.94 9.88
C GLY A 90 -16.84 -2.40 9.41
N VAL A 91 -17.38 -2.69 8.22
CA VAL A 91 -17.53 -4.04 7.66
C VAL A 91 -16.64 -4.29 6.44
N PHE A 92 -15.82 -3.32 6.05
CA PHE A 92 -14.87 -3.50 4.96
C PHE A 92 -13.79 -4.50 5.37
N ASP A 93 -13.69 -5.61 4.65
CA ASP A 93 -12.63 -6.59 4.84
C ASP A 93 -11.33 -6.10 4.21
N GLY A 94 -10.49 -5.49 5.05
CA GLY A 94 -9.15 -5.08 4.65
C GLY A 94 -8.23 -6.27 4.35
N VAL A 95 -8.43 -7.47 4.90
CA VAL A 95 -7.53 -8.62 4.67
C VAL A 95 -7.82 -9.27 3.31
N THR A 96 -9.09 -9.30 2.91
CA THR A 96 -9.56 -9.85 1.63
C THR A 96 -10.50 -8.85 0.93
N PRO A 97 -9.96 -7.75 0.38
CA PRO A 97 -10.78 -6.67 -0.15
C PRO A 97 -11.57 -7.13 -1.39
N PRO A 98 -12.87 -6.80 -1.47
CA PRO A 98 -13.68 -7.02 -2.68
C PRO A 98 -13.13 -6.20 -3.85
N GLU A 99 -12.93 -6.85 -5.00
CA GLU A 99 -12.24 -6.24 -6.14
C GLU A 99 -12.97 -5.05 -6.74
N GLU A 100 -14.29 -5.09 -6.70
CA GLU A 100 -15.20 -4.07 -7.19
C GLU A 100 -15.10 -2.76 -6.40
N LEU A 101 -14.54 -2.80 -5.20
CA LEU A 101 -14.32 -1.62 -4.35
C LEU A 101 -12.93 -1.02 -4.52
N VAL A 102 -12.02 -1.72 -5.20
CA VAL A 102 -10.63 -1.30 -5.43
C VAL A 102 -10.55 -0.46 -6.70
N ALA A 103 -10.03 0.76 -6.57
CA ALA A 103 -9.91 1.69 -7.69
C ALA A 103 -8.81 1.24 -8.67
N ARG A 104 -9.15 1.20 -9.95
CA ARG A 104 -8.21 0.93 -11.04
C ARG A 104 -7.45 2.20 -11.48
N PRO A 105 -6.34 2.09 -12.21
CA PRO A 105 -5.67 3.25 -12.81
C PRO A 105 -6.66 4.11 -13.61
N GLY A 106 -6.65 5.43 -13.38
CA GLY A 106 -7.56 6.38 -14.04
C GLY A 106 -8.91 6.55 -13.33
N GLU A 107 -9.26 5.67 -12.40
CA GLU A 107 -10.51 5.78 -11.65
C GLU A 107 -10.40 6.75 -10.47
N PRO A 108 -11.49 7.46 -10.13
CA PRO A 108 -11.60 8.23 -8.91
C PRO A 108 -11.27 7.44 -7.64
N VAL A 109 -10.24 7.88 -6.90
CA VAL A 109 -9.95 7.40 -5.54
C VAL A 109 -10.59 8.35 -4.52
N ILE A 110 -11.34 7.78 -3.56
CA ILE A 110 -12.00 8.56 -2.49
C ILE A 110 -11.38 8.35 -1.11
N ALA A 111 -10.65 7.25 -0.93
CA ALA A 111 -10.03 6.84 0.31
C ALA A 111 -8.88 5.88 0.03
N ILE A 112 -7.97 5.79 0.98
CA ILE A 112 -6.88 4.82 0.99
C ILE A 112 -7.00 4.02 2.28
N TYR A 113 -7.03 2.70 2.17
CA TYR A 113 -6.87 1.82 3.32
C TYR A 113 -5.39 1.42 3.44
N GLY A 114 -4.78 1.63 4.61
CA GLY A 114 -3.38 1.29 4.85
C GLY A 114 -3.20 -0.17 5.28
N TRP A 115 -2.28 -0.86 4.63
CA TRP A 115 -1.80 -2.19 4.98
C TRP A 115 -0.36 -2.13 5.49
N GLY A 116 -0.09 -2.86 6.58
CA GLY A 116 1.25 -3.28 6.97
C GLY A 116 2.35 -2.26 6.69
N MET A 117 2.26 -1.08 7.31
CA MET A 117 3.26 -0.02 7.16
C MET A 117 4.38 -0.26 8.17
N ALA A 118 5.58 -0.60 7.69
CA ALA A 118 6.64 -1.09 8.55
C ALA A 118 8.04 -0.69 8.06
N GLY A 119 8.98 -0.50 8.99
CA GLY A 119 10.36 -0.20 8.69
C GLY A 119 11.34 -0.96 9.58
N ALA A 120 12.33 -1.60 8.96
CA ALA A 120 13.40 -2.32 9.64
C ALA A 120 14.46 -1.38 10.23
N THR A 121 14.65 -0.21 9.62
CA THR A 121 15.63 0.81 10.07
C THR A 121 14.92 2.09 10.51
N TRP A 122 15.62 2.96 11.24
CA TRP A 122 15.10 4.28 11.59
C TRP A 122 14.71 5.08 10.34
N ARG A 123 15.59 5.08 9.33
CA ARG A 123 15.33 5.72 8.03
C ARG A 123 14.14 5.08 7.32
N GLY A 124 14.04 3.76 7.30
CA GLY A 124 12.91 3.05 6.70
C GLY A 124 11.57 3.41 7.34
N ARG A 125 11.51 3.47 8.68
CA ARG A 125 10.30 3.92 9.41
C ARG A 125 9.93 5.35 9.05
N ALA A 126 10.91 6.25 9.05
CA ALA A 126 10.68 7.65 8.67
C ALA A 126 10.16 7.79 7.23
N THR A 127 10.76 7.06 6.27
CA THR A 127 10.32 7.02 4.87
C THR A 127 8.88 6.53 4.74
N VAL A 128 8.52 5.42 5.43
CA VAL A 128 7.15 4.89 5.39
C VAL A 128 6.13 5.86 5.98
N MET A 129 6.45 6.49 7.11
CA MET A 129 5.56 7.48 7.73
C MET A 129 5.38 8.72 6.86
N ALA A 130 6.45 9.21 6.22
CA ALA A 130 6.37 10.31 5.26
C ALA A 130 5.54 9.92 4.02
N GLY A 131 5.63 8.67 3.57
CA GLY A 131 4.86 8.15 2.45
C GLY A 131 3.37 8.05 2.72
N ALA A 132 2.95 7.78 3.96
CA ALA A 132 1.54 7.63 4.33
C ALA A 132 0.70 8.93 4.19
N VAL A 133 1.36 10.08 4.00
CA VAL A 133 0.72 11.40 3.87
C VAL A 133 1.00 12.07 2.51
N LYS A 134 1.64 11.35 1.58
CA LYS A 134 1.93 11.80 0.21
C LYS A 134 0.81 11.44 -0.75
#